data_AF-A0A5C7LVP4-F1
#
_entry.id   AF-A0A5C7LVP4-F1
#
_cell.length_a   1.000
_cell.length_b   1.000
_cell.length_c   1.000
_cell.angle_alpha   90.00
_cell.angle_beta   90.00
_cell.angle_gamma   90.00
#
_symmetry.space_group_name_H-M   'P 1'
#
loop_
_entity.id
_entity.type
_entity.pdbx_description
1 polymer ?
#
loop_
_entity_poly.entity_id
_entity_poly.type
_entity_poly.pdbx_seq_one_letter_code
_entity_poly.pdbx_strand_id
1 'polypeptide(L)'
;MKRDRAIHTRQQYPAVPRRRDVRVGRNRLGARADRDWRGLERHSLRNHAAAGAGRTGRTETMRLRHYVLAMLLVISSTLSASAQTCPMFPTRGEQIIDQLVAKHPALAQGDDVQRRLLTRYIAEQMRYEFGNWSMKAADKTRPQSKDSLALPVNGGPAFCNWDWQNGTTRKRAIDRNTEGEYLDDQYLLPTMAVDHLGLIVTGPLVPTQPTLPPPTDAVIESLKVQVEILRSELQQAQATVAEAAAGLRALTVEVQAQRAALDSMNAVLIEQQGLVGQLQSRPVPTGCRVSLFGIRGNCEVN
;
A
#
# COMPACT_ATOMS: atom_id res chain seq x y z
N MET A 1 42.23 42.05 35.99
CA MET A 1 42.72 40.66 36.06
C MET A 1 41.74 39.79 36.84
N LYS A 2 40.86 39.06 36.15
CA LYS A 2 40.16 37.86 36.65
C LYS A 2 39.85 37.01 35.41
N ARG A 3 40.43 35.82 35.34
CA ARG A 3 40.33 34.88 34.22
C ARG A 3 39.27 33.84 34.60
N ASP A 4 38.16 33.83 33.88
CA ASP A 4 37.18 32.74 33.98
C ASP A 4 37.57 31.62 33.00
N ARG A 5 37.83 30.44 33.57
CA ARG A 5 38.14 29.19 32.86
C ARG A 5 36.83 28.52 32.48
N ALA A 6 36.56 28.41 31.18
CA ALA A 6 35.52 27.54 30.65
C ALA A 6 35.99 26.08 30.66
N ILE A 7 35.20 25.21 31.30
CA ILE A 7 35.39 23.76 31.37
C ILE A 7 34.77 23.15 30.11
N HIS A 8 35.59 22.52 29.26
CA HIS A 8 35.13 21.71 28.14
C HIS A 8 34.75 20.30 28.61
N THR A 9 33.46 19.99 28.65
CA THR A 9 32.95 18.62 28.81
C THR A 9 32.99 17.91 27.47
N ARG A 10 33.93 16.97 27.34
CA ARG A 10 34.13 16.11 26.16
C ARG A 10 33.08 14.98 26.19
N GLN A 11 32.05 15.08 25.37
CA GLN A 11 31.05 14.03 25.21
C GLN A 11 31.67 12.89 24.36
N GLN A 12 31.99 11.78 25.01
CA GLN A 12 32.47 10.55 24.34
C GLN A 12 31.26 9.81 23.75
N TYR A 13 31.22 9.67 22.43
CA TYR A 13 30.28 8.79 21.74
C TYR A 13 30.78 7.34 21.75
N PRO A 14 29.91 6.33 21.93
CA PRO A 14 30.30 4.93 21.85
C PRO A 14 30.62 4.53 20.40
N ALA A 15 31.62 3.66 20.26
CA ALA A 15 32.13 3.16 18.98
C ALA A 15 31.08 2.31 18.23
N VAL A 16 30.90 2.61 16.94
CA VAL A 16 30.05 1.85 16.02
C VAL A 16 30.75 0.54 15.62
N PRO A 17 30.07 -0.63 15.64
CA PRO A 17 30.66 -1.89 15.19
C PRO A 17 30.89 -1.88 13.66
N ARG A 18 32.10 -2.27 13.24
CA ARG A 18 32.45 -2.49 11.82
C ARG A 18 31.57 -3.59 11.23
N ARG A 19 30.84 -3.27 10.15
CA ARG A 19 30.13 -4.26 9.32
C ARG A 19 31.16 -5.20 8.68
N ARG A 20 30.92 -6.51 8.82
CA ARG A 20 31.66 -7.57 8.14
C ARG A 20 31.31 -7.57 6.66
N ASP A 21 32.33 -7.68 5.82
CA ASP A 21 32.22 -7.93 4.38
C ASP A 21 31.46 -9.23 4.12
N VAL A 22 30.31 -9.13 3.45
CA VAL A 22 29.60 -10.28 2.89
C VAL A 22 30.13 -10.49 1.48
N ARG A 23 30.95 -11.53 1.34
CA ARG A 23 31.53 -11.99 0.07
C ARG A 23 30.41 -12.64 -0.76
N VAL A 24 30.00 -11.99 -1.85
CA VAL A 24 29.02 -12.50 -2.82
C VAL A 24 29.63 -13.67 -3.61
N GLY A 25 29.13 -14.88 -3.38
CA GLY A 25 29.45 -16.06 -4.17
C GLY A 25 28.69 -16.06 -5.50
N ARG A 26 29.43 -16.01 -6.62
CA ARG A 26 28.92 -16.30 -7.97
C ARG A 26 28.59 -17.79 -8.08
N ASN A 27 27.31 -18.15 -8.17
CA ASN A 27 26.91 -19.48 -8.62
C ASN A 27 26.73 -19.50 -10.14
N ARG A 28 27.66 -20.18 -10.82
CA ARG A 28 27.54 -20.69 -12.19
C ARG A 28 26.69 -21.96 -12.16
N LEU A 29 25.43 -21.90 -12.56
CA LEU A 29 24.66 -23.06 -13.01
C LEU A 29 23.74 -22.63 -14.15
N GLY A 30 24.34 -22.37 -15.31
CA GLY A 30 23.67 -22.28 -16.59
C GLY A 30 24.36 -23.24 -17.54
N ALA A 31 23.68 -24.34 -17.88
CA ALA A 31 23.93 -25.30 -18.96
C ALA A 31 23.76 -26.75 -18.47
N ARG A 32 22.53 -27.26 -18.53
CA ARG A 32 22.16 -28.68 -18.75
C ARG A 32 20.68 -28.88 -18.40
N ALA A 33 19.79 -28.39 -19.25
CA ALA A 33 18.38 -28.80 -19.24
C ALA A 33 17.74 -28.49 -20.60
N ASP A 34 18.30 -29.03 -21.69
CA ASP A 34 17.75 -28.79 -23.03
C ASP A 34 17.80 -30.03 -23.95
N ARG A 35 17.84 -31.21 -23.34
CA ARG A 35 17.74 -32.48 -24.07
C ARG A 35 16.92 -33.45 -23.23
N ASP A 36 15.59 -33.43 -23.41
CA ASP A 36 14.77 -34.66 -23.34
C ASP A 36 13.25 -34.50 -23.66
N TRP A 37 12.82 -33.47 -24.39
CA TRP A 37 11.39 -33.29 -24.69
C TRP A 37 10.85 -34.00 -25.94
N ARG A 38 11.63 -34.82 -26.65
CA ARG A 38 11.19 -35.50 -27.89
C ARG A 38 10.99 -37.02 -27.80
N GLY A 39 11.06 -37.60 -26.61
CA GLY A 39 10.90 -39.05 -26.40
C GLY A 39 9.51 -39.51 -25.92
N LEU A 40 8.68 -38.63 -25.36
CA LEU A 40 7.49 -39.03 -24.57
C LEU A 40 6.16 -38.97 -25.34
N GLU A 41 6.10 -38.41 -26.54
CA GLU A 41 4.83 -38.30 -27.30
C GLU A 41 4.43 -39.55 -28.10
N ARG A 42 5.25 -40.62 -28.13
CA ARG A 42 4.97 -41.82 -28.95
C ARG A 42 4.52 -43.08 -28.21
N HIS A 43 4.25 -43.02 -26.91
CA HIS A 43 3.76 -44.18 -26.14
C HIS A 43 2.36 -44.06 -25.54
N SER A 44 1.63 -42.96 -25.77
CA SER A 44 0.31 -42.75 -25.13
C SER A 44 -0.91 -42.93 -26.05
N LEU A 45 -0.76 -43.49 -27.26
CA LEU A 45 -1.89 -43.67 -28.21
C LEU A 45 -2.15 -45.11 -28.67
N ARG A 46 -1.61 -46.11 -27.97
CA ARG A 46 -2.07 -47.50 -28.10
C ARG A 46 -2.16 -48.07 -26.70
N ASN A 47 -3.37 -48.13 -26.13
CA ASN A 47 -3.82 -49.11 -25.12
C ASN A 47 -5.10 -48.68 -24.38
N HIS A 48 -6.08 -48.04 -25.04
CA HIS A 48 -7.42 -47.87 -24.47
C HIS A 48 -8.51 -48.22 -25.49
N ALA A 49 -8.55 -49.50 -25.85
CA ALA A 49 -9.72 -50.14 -26.43
C ALA A 49 -9.81 -51.57 -25.89
N ALA A 50 -10.28 -51.71 -24.64
CA ALA A 50 -11.14 -52.81 -24.19
C ALA A 50 -11.21 -52.86 -22.66
N ALA A 51 -12.46 -52.99 -22.18
CA ALA A 51 -12.87 -53.60 -20.92
C ALA A 51 -12.54 -52.88 -19.60
N GLY A 52 -13.60 -52.46 -18.89
CA GLY A 52 -13.53 -52.22 -17.45
C GLY A 52 -14.40 -51.08 -16.94
N ALA A 53 -15.73 -51.25 -17.02
CA ALA A 53 -16.65 -50.43 -16.23
C ALA A 53 -16.37 -50.64 -14.74
N GLY A 54 -15.95 -49.58 -14.03
CA GLY A 54 -15.53 -49.72 -12.63
C GLY A 54 -15.31 -48.40 -11.88
N ARG A 55 -16.36 -47.57 -11.78
CA ARG A 55 -16.70 -46.76 -10.59
C ARG A 55 -15.54 -46.14 -9.78
N THR A 56 -14.58 -45.47 -10.42
CA THR A 56 -13.49 -44.73 -9.72
C THR A 56 -13.12 -43.39 -10.36
N GLY A 57 -13.78 -42.98 -11.45
CA GLY A 57 -13.39 -41.80 -12.26
C GLY A 57 -13.71 -40.40 -11.70
N ARG A 58 -14.22 -40.27 -10.47
CA ARG A 58 -14.60 -38.95 -9.91
C ARG A 58 -13.52 -38.29 -9.05
N THR A 59 -12.54 -39.04 -8.57
CA THR A 59 -11.49 -38.53 -7.67
C THR A 59 -10.23 -38.08 -8.43
N GLU A 60 -9.92 -38.67 -9.59
CA GLU A 60 -8.72 -38.33 -10.35
C GLU A 60 -8.85 -37.02 -11.14
N THR A 61 -10.03 -36.72 -11.68
CA THR A 61 -10.31 -35.45 -12.37
C THR A 61 -10.25 -34.24 -11.44
N MET A 62 -10.58 -34.41 -10.15
CA MET A 62 -10.41 -33.36 -9.15
C MET A 62 -8.94 -33.10 -8.81
N ARG A 63 -8.10 -34.13 -8.74
CA ARG A 63 -6.67 -33.97 -8.40
C ARG A 63 -5.93 -33.21 -9.48
N LEU A 64 -6.16 -33.52 -10.77
CA LEU A 64 -5.50 -32.83 -11.87
C LEU A 64 -5.84 -31.33 -11.93
N ARG A 65 -7.11 -30.96 -11.65
CA ARG A 65 -7.54 -29.56 -11.58
C ARG A 65 -6.86 -28.81 -10.42
N HIS A 66 -6.73 -29.43 -9.25
CA HIS A 66 -6.05 -28.82 -8.11
C HIS A 66 -4.55 -28.61 -8.38
N TYR A 67 -3.89 -29.55 -9.06
CA TYR A 67 -2.48 -29.39 -9.43
C TYR A 67 -2.28 -28.28 -10.46
N VAL A 68 -3.14 -28.16 -11.47
CA VAL A 68 -3.06 -27.07 -12.46
C VAL A 68 -3.34 -25.71 -11.82
N LEU A 69 -4.32 -25.62 -10.91
CA LEU A 69 -4.60 -24.38 -10.16
C LEU A 69 -3.47 -23.99 -9.22
N ALA A 70 -2.88 -24.97 -8.52
CA ALA A 70 -1.72 -24.74 -7.65
C ALA A 70 -0.49 -24.33 -8.46
N MET A 71 -0.25 -24.93 -9.63
CA MET A 71 0.85 -24.53 -10.51
C MET A 71 0.62 -23.13 -11.08
N LEU A 72 -0.60 -22.77 -11.49
CA LEU A 72 -0.93 -21.42 -11.93
C LEU A 72 -0.76 -20.39 -10.80
N LEU A 73 -1.15 -20.71 -9.57
CA LEU A 73 -0.91 -19.84 -8.40
C LEU A 73 0.58 -19.65 -8.10
N VAL A 74 1.41 -20.69 -8.25
CA VAL A 74 2.86 -20.59 -8.10
C VAL A 74 3.48 -19.78 -9.23
N ILE A 75 3.06 -20.00 -10.48
CA ILE A 75 3.55 -19.23 -11.63
C ILE A 75 3.15 -17.74 -11.52
N SER A 76 1.92 -17.45 -11.08
CA SER A 76 1.44 -16.08 -10.81
C SER A 76 2.15 -15.39 -9.64
N SER A 77 2.69 -16.15 -8.66
CA SER A 77 3.48 -15.60 -7.56
C SER A 77 4.99 -15.49 -7.87
N THR A 78 5.45 -16.11 -8.98
CA THR A 78 6.83 -16.01 -9.48
C THR A 78 6.98 -15.15 -10.73
N LEU A 79 5.90 -14.57 -11.26
CA LEU A 79 5.96 -13.47 -12.22
C LEU A 79 6.50 -12.26 -11.46
N SER A 80 7.83 -12.26 -11.40
CA SER A 80 8.71 -11.28 -10.82
C SER A 80 8.07 -9.91 -10.76
N ALA A 81 8.00 -9.37 -9.54
CA ALA A 81 8.18 -7.95 -9.33
C ALA A 81 9.46 -7.58 -10.10
N SER A 82 9.33 -7.16 -11.35
CA SER A 82 10.39 -6.46 -12.05
C SER A 82 10.69 -5.29 -11.14
N ALA A 83 11.83 -5.29 -10.46
CA ALA A 83 12.23 -4.15 -9.64
C ALA A 83 12.16 -2.95 -10.58
N GLN A 84 11.15 -2.09 -10.41
CA GLN A 84 10.97 -0.95 -11.27
C GLN A 84 12.17 -0.05 -10.99
N THR A 85 13.13 -0.06 -11.91
CA THR A 85 14.33 0.77 -11.82
C THR A 85 13.93 2.20 -12.10
N CYS A 86 14.15 3.07 -11.13
CA CYS A 86 13.96 4.48 -11.33
C CYS A 86 15.01 5.03 -12.29
N PRO A 87 14.65 6.00 -13.15
CA PRO A 87 15.65 6.62 -14.02
C PRO A 87 16.68 7.39 -13.19
N MET A 88 17.74 7.83 -13.85
CA MET A 88 18.64 8.83 -13.27
C MET A 88 17.96 10.21 -13.28
N PHE A 89 18.31 11.07 -12.33
CA PHE A 89 17.80 12.44 -12.35
C PHE A 89 18.27 13.19 -13.61
N PRO A 90 17.41 13.96 -14.31
CA PRO A 90 17.81 14.60 -15.55
C PRO A 90 18.86 15.71 -15.33
N THR A 91 19.89 15.76 -16.18
CA THR A 91 20.90 16.86 -16.16
C THR A 91 20.25 18.24 -16.23
N ARG A 92 19.21 18.41 -17.07
CA ARG A 92 18.48 19.68 -17.17
C ARG A 92 17.67 19.97 -15.90
N GLY A 93 17.23 18.96 -15.17
CA GLY A 93 16.60 19.12 -13.86
C GLY A 93 17.52 19.72 -12.80
N GLU A 94 18.81 19.36 -12.81
CA GLU A 94 19.80 19.98 -11.92
C GLU A 94 19.90 21.49 -12.17
N GLN A 95 19.95 21.87 -13.44
CA GLN A 95 20.05 23.27 -13.85
C GLN A 95 18.81 24.05 -13.44
N ILE A 96 17.61 23.45 -13.55
CA ILE A 96 16.36 24.06 -13.09
C ILE A 96 16.43 24.33 -11.57
N ILE A 97 16.88 23.35 -10.78
CA ILE A 97 17.05 23.52 -9.33
C ILE A 97 18.02 24.65 -9.04
N ASP A 98 19.21 24.63 -9.64
CA ASP A 98 20.26 25.62 -9.39
C ASP A 98 19.78 27.04 -9.76
N GLN A 99 19.06 27.19 -10.88
CA GLN A 99 18.50 28.48 -11.32
C GLN A 99 17.38 28.98 -10.39
N LEU A 100 16.45 28.11 -9.97
CA LEU A 100 15.36 28.51 -9.08
C LEU A 100 15.85 28.78 -7.65
N VAL A 101 16.85 28.03 -7.16
CA VAL A 101 17.53 28.32 -5.89
C VAL A 101 18.25 29.67 -5.95
N ALA A 102 18.93 29.98 -7.06
CA ALA A 102 19.58 31.27 -7.25
C ALA A 102 18.58 32.44 -7.36
N LYS A 103 17.41 32.20 -7.98
CA LYS A 103 16.32 33.19 -8.08
C LYS A 103 15.59 33.41 -6.75
N HIS A 104 15.53 32.37 -5.91
CA HIS A 104 14.80 32.38 -4.64
C HIS A 104 15.65 31.90 -3.45
N PRO A 105 16.79 32.56 -3.15
CA PRO A 105 17.72 32.09 -2.12
C PRO A 105 17.09 32.07 -0.72
N ALA A 106 16.20 33.03 -0.43
CA ALA A 106 15.44 33.10 0.82
C ALA A 106 14.52 31.89 1.01
N LEU A 107 13.95 31.33 -0.06
CA LEU A 107 13.08 30.15 0.04
C LEU A 107 13.90 28.87 0.30
N ALA A 108 15.09 28.77 -0.31
CA ALA A 108 15.97 27.62 -0.14
C ALA A 108 16.53 27.53 1.30
N GLN A 109 16.85 28.67 1.91
CA GLN A 109 17.38 28.75 3.29
C GLN A 109 16.31 28.94 4.36
N GLY A 110 15.05 29.06 3.94
CA GLY A 110 13.91 29.35 4.80
C GLY A 110 13.44 28.20 5.67
N ASP A 111 12.32 28.43 6.33
CA ASP A 111 11.60 27.43 7.09
C ASP A 111 10.97 26.34 6.18
N ASP A 112 10.31 25.37 6.79
CA ASP A 112 9.70 24.26 6.06
C ASP A 112 8.54 24.71 5.15
N VAL A 113 7.88 25.85 5.42
CA VAL A 113 6.81 26.38 4.55
C VAL A 113 7.43 26.97 3.29
N GLN A 114 8.46 27.79 3.45
CA GLN A 114 9.20 28.42 2.36
C GLN A 114 9.86 27.39 1.44
N ARG A 115 10.39 26.30 2.01
CA ARG A 115 10.98 25.19 1.23
C ARG A 115 9.96 24.38 0.43
N ARG A 116 8.76 24.18 0.96
CA ARG A 116 7.65 23.57 0.20
C ARG A 116 7.28 24.42 -1.01
N LEU A 117 7.25 25.75 -0.84
CA LEU A 117 6.99 26.66 -1.95
C LEU A 117 8.05 26.56 -3.04
N LEU A 118 9.34 26.55 -2.68
CA LEU A 118 10.41 26.37 -3.67
C LEU A 118 10.36 24.99 -4.34
N THR A 119 10.10 23.93 -3.58
CA THR A 119 9.92 22.58 -4.15
C THR A 119 8.78 22.54 -5.16
N ARG A 120 7.70 23.28 -4.91
CA ARG A 120 6.60 23.43 -5.85
C ARG A 120 7.04 24.12 -7.13
N TYR A 121 7.75 25.25 -7.04
CA TYR A 121 8.25 25.94 -8.24
C TYR A 121 9.17 25.04 -9.08
N ILE A 122 10.03 24.26 -8.42
CA ILE A 122 10.88 23.29 -9.11
C ILE A 122 10.03 22.22 -9.81
N ALA A 123 9.08 21.59 -9.11
CA ALA A 123 8.23 20.55 -9.69
C ALA A 123 7.37 21.08 -10.85
N GLU A 124 6.83 22.29 -10.74
CA GLU A 124 6.03 22.93 -11.79
C GLU A 124 6.86 23.29 -13.03
N GLN A 125 8.10 23.76 -12.85
CA GLN A 125 9.05 23.97 -13.96
C GLN A 125 9.49 22.65 -14.61
N MET A 126 9.80 21.64 -13.79
CA MET A 126 10.12 20.29 -14.28
C MET A 126 8.95 19.73 -15.09
N ARG A 127 7.71 19.96 -14.63
CA ARG A 127 6.51 19.55 -15.34
C ARG A 127 6.29 20.31 -16.63
N TYR A 128 6.60 21.61 -16.64
CA TYR A 128 6.59 22.42 -17.85
C TYR A 128 7.59 21.90 -18.90
N GLU A 129 8.82 21.53 -18.51
CA GLU A 129 9.85 21.08 -19.45
C GLU A 129 9.77 19.58 -19.82
N PHE A 130 9.33 18.71 -18.91
CA PHE A 130 9.42 17.25 -19.06
C PHE A 130 8.09 16.50 -18.94
N GLY A 131 6.98 17.18 -18.64
CA GLY A 131 5.68 16.53 -18.49
C GLY A 131 5.44 15.99 -17.08
N ASN A 132 5.38 14.66 -16.88
CA ASN A 132 4.70 14.04 -15.73
C ASN A 132 5.30 14.28 -14.32
N TRP A 133 6.24 15.21 -14.15
CA TRP A 133 6.82 15.54 -12.86
C TRP A 133 5.79 16.09 -11.87
N SER A 134 6.04 15.82 -10.59
CA SER A 134 5.17 16.20 -9.51
C SER A 134 5.90 16.31 -8.17
N MET A 135 5.12 16.46 -7.11
CA MET A 135 5.54 16.43 -5.71
C MET A 135 4.84 15.26 -5.00
N LYS A 136 5.31 14.92 -3.80
CA LYS A 136 4.68 13.92 -2.94
C LYS A 136 4.35 14.44 -1.55
N ALA A 137 3.44 13.75 -0.87
CA ALA A 137 3.19 13.81 0.56
C ALA A 137 3.26 12.40 1.16
N ALA A 138 3.49 12.31 2.46
CA ALA A 138 3.50 11.01 3.15
C ALA A 138 2.13 10.30 3.03
N ASP A 139 1.05 11.07 3.10
CA ASP A 139 -0.32 10.60 2.85
C ASP A 139 -1.22 11.79 2.43
N LYS A 140 -2.49 11.52 2.09
CA LYS A 140 -3.47 12.51 1.61
C LYS A 140 -3.78 13.65 2.58
N THR A 141 -3.54 13.46 3.88
CA THR A 141 -3.84 14.43 4.95
C THR A 141 -2.63 15.28 5.34
N ARG A 142 -1.43 14.89 4.88
CA ARG A 142 -0.18 15.54 5.23
C ARG A 142 0.17 16.62 4.22
N PRO A 143 0.89 17.68 4.64
CA PRO A 143 1.37 18.67 3.71
C PRO A 143 2.38 18.06 2.72
N GLN A 144 2.50 18.70 1.57
CA GLN A 144 3.55 18.46 0.59
C GLN A 144 4.94 18.32 1.25
N SER A 145 5.76 17.40 0.75
CA SER A 145 7.17 17.31 1.15
C SER A 145 7.91 18.60 0.81
N LYS A 146 8.86 18.96 1.65
CA LYS A 146 9.60 20.22 1.57
C LYS A 146 10.81 20.17 0.63
N ASP A 147 11.17 18.99 0.15
CA ASP A 147 12.37 18.72 -0.64
C ASP A 147 12.21 17.57 -1.65
N SER A 148 11.01 16.99 -1.81
CA SER A 148 10.83 15.81 -2.67
C SER A 148 10.20 16.13 -4.03
N LEU A 149 10.87 15.70 -5.10
CA LEU A 149 10.37 15.67 -6.48
C LEU A 149 9.97 14.24 -6.86
N ALA A 150 8.86 14.08 -7.57
CA ALA A 150 8.31 12.78 -7.90
C ALA A 150 8.06 12.63 -9.41
N LEU A 151 8.34 11.45 -9.96
CA LEU A 151 8.01 11.07 -11.33
C LEU A 151 7.16 9.79 -11.32
N PRO A 152 5.89 9.84 -11.74
CA PRO A 152 5.02 8.67 -11.80
C PRO A 152 5.59 7.59 -12.70
N VAL A 153 5.45 6.34 -12.28
CA VAL A 153 5.89 5.19 -13.06
C VAL A 153 4.66 4.47 -13.60
N ASN A 154 4.64 4.20 -14.91
CA ASN A 154 3.58 3.46 -15.60
C ASN A 154 2.16 4.04 -15.43
N GLY A 155 2.03 5.34 -15.14
CA GLY A 155 0.73 6.01 -14.95
C GLY A 155 -0.05 5.58 -13.71
N GLY A 156 0.57 4.78 -12.82
CA GLY A 156 -0.04 4.31 -11.58
C GLY A 156 0.22 5.24 -10.38
N PRO A 157 -0.19 4.81 -9.17
CA PRO A 157 0.06 5.57 -7.93
C PRO A 157 1.51 5.50 -7.47
N ALA A 158 2.31 4.56 -7.98
CA ALA A 158 3.73 4.43 -7.68
C ALA A 158 4.56 5.44 -8.47
N PHE A 159 5.67 5.89 -7.88
CA PHE A 159 6.53 6.90 -8.46
C PHE A 159 7.99 6.77 -8.00
N CYS A 160 8.88 7.38 -8.76
CA CYS A 160 10.27 7.59 -8.38
C CYS A 160 10.42 8.93 -7.66
N ASN A 161 11.19 8.93 -6.57
CA ASN A 161 11.37 10.07 -5.69
C ASN A 161 12.83 10.54 -5.68
N TRP A 162 13.03 11.86 -5.62
CA TRP A 162 14.33 12.49 -5.40
C TRP A 162 14.19 13.62 -4.39
N ASP A 163 14.96 13.53 -3.29
CA ASP A 163 15.04 14.61 -2.32
C ASP A 163 16.11 15.63 -2.75
N TRP A 164 15.68 16.71 -3.40
CA TRP A 164 16.59 17.66 -4.05
C TRP A 164 17.47 18.44 -3.08
N GLN A 165 17.08 18.55 -1.81
CA GLN A 165 17.79 19.30 -0.78
C GLN A 165 18.03 18.47 0.47
N ASN A 166 19.22 18.58 1.06
CA ASN A 166 19.50 17.99 2.36
C ASN A 166 18.82 18.81 3.48
N GLY A 167 17.99 18.15 4.29
CA GLY A 167 17.23 18.79 5.37
C GLY A 167 18.09 19.48 6.45
N THR A 168 19.35 19.05 6.62
CA THR A 168 20.28 19.61 7.61
C THR A 168 21.15 20.70 7.01
N THR A 169 21.87 20.41 5.92
CA THR A 169 22.85 21.35 5.35
C THR A 169 22.25 22.39 4.43
N ARG A 170 20.99 22.20 4.00
CA ARG A 170 20.27 23.05 3.03
C ARG A 170 20.97 23.17 1.67
N LYS A 171 21.93 22.28 1.40
CA LYS A 171 22.59 22.15 0.09
C LYS A 171 21.80 21.19 -0.81
N ARG A 172 21.96 21.34 -2.11
CA ARG A 172 21.45 20.38 -3.11
C ARG A 172 21.99 18.98 -2.79
N ALA A 173 21.11 17.99 -2.75
CA ALA A 173 21.42 16.60 -2.39
C ALA A 173 21.35 15.63 -3.57
N ILE A 174 20.83 16.06 -4.72
CA ILE A 174 20.80 15.26 -5.95
C ILE A 174 21.66 15.86 -7.05
N ASP A 175 22.16 14.98 -7.89
CA ASP A 175 22.81 15.28 -9.15
C ASP A 175 22.31 14.40 -10.30
N ARG A 176 22.81 14.62 -11.52
CA ARG A 176 22.42 13.83 -12.72
C ARG A 176 22.73 12.32 -12.62
N ASN A 177 23.57 11.94 -11.67
CA ASN A 177 23.94 10.55 -11.40
C ASN A 177 23.21 10.00 -10.16
N THR A 178 22.18 10.69 -9.68
CA THR A 178 21.36 10.21 -8.56
C THR A 178 20.19 9.39 -9.09
N GLU A 179 20.15 8.12 -8.71
CA GLU A 179 19.01 7.23 -8.97
C GLU A 179 17.83 7.60 -8.08
N GLY A 180 16.61 7.48 -8.62
CA GLY A 180 15.40 7.71 -7.84
C GLY A 180 15.09 6.58 -6.86
N GLU A 181 14.44 6.92 -5.76
CA GLU A 181 13.86 5.94 -4.85
C GLU A 181 12.46 5.55 -5.33
N TYR A 182 12.22 4.27 -5.56
CA TYR A 182 10.88 3.78 -5.90
C TYR A 182 9.98 3.77 -4.65
N LEU A 183 8.81 4.41 -4.74
CA LEU A 183 7.81 4.49 -3.68
C LEU A 183 6.43 4.13 -4.22
N ASP A 184 5.69 3.29 -3.49
CA ASP A 184 4.32 2.86 -3.81
C ASP A 184 3.33 3.02 -2.63
N ASP A 185 3.80 3.54 -1.50
CA ASP A 185 3.06 3.70 -0.25
C ASP A 185 2.77 5.16 0.13
N GLN A 186 3.16 6.11 -0.72
CA GLN A 186 3.01 7.56 -0.49
C GLN A 186 2.05 8.21 -1.49
N TYR A 187 1.66 9.45 -1.20
CA TYR A 187 0.67 10.16 -2.00
C TYR A 187 1.31 11.13 -2.99
N LEU A 188 1.13 10.85 -4.28
CA LEU A 188 1.50 11.77 -5.35
C LEU A 188 0.49 12.94 -5.40
N LEU A 189 0.99 14.16 -5.35
CA LEU A 189 0.16 15.36 -5.45
C LEU A 189 -0.07 15.73 -6.92
N PRO A 190 -1.19 16.37 -7.29
CA PRO A 190 -1.31 17.03 -8.59
C PRO A 190 -0.36 18.22 -8.68
N THR A 191 0.28 18.41 -9.84
CA THR A 191 1.18 19.54 -10.10
C THR A 191 0.77 20.20 -11.43
N MET A 192 0.86 21.52 -11.52
CA MET A 192 0.60 22.27 -12.75
C MET A 192 1.89 22.49 -13.55
N ALA A 193 1.79 22.63 -14.87
CA ALA A 193 2.93 23.07 -15.70
C ALA A 193 3.01 24.59 -15.64
N VAL A 194 4.07 25.15 -15.04
CA VAL A 194 4.29 26.60 -14.93
C VAL A 194 5.73 26.93 -15.25
N ASP A 195 5.95 27.89 -16.15
CA ASP A 195 7.28 28.41 -16.46
C ASP A 195 7.71 29.46 -15.42
N HIS A 196 8.48 29.02 -14.44
CA HIS A 196 9.10 29.85 -13.41
C HIS A 196 10.43 30.49 -13.86
N LEU A 197 11.04 29.97 -14.92
CA LEU A 197 12.33 30.47 -15.41
C LEU A 197 12.16 31.56 -16.48
N GLY A 198 11.02 31.60 -17.17
CA GLY A 198 10.72 32.62 -18.19
C GLY A 198 11.71 32.58 -19.34
N LEU A 199 12.34 31.43 -19.59
CA LEU A 199 13.29 31.28 -20.66
C LEU A 199 12.51 31.25 -21.98
N ILE A 200 12.76 32.23 -22.84
CA ILE A 200 12.32 32.17 -24.23
C ILE A 200 13.10 31.01 -24.88
N VAL A 201 12.49 29.83 -24.94
CA VAL A 201 13.10 28.64 -25.54
C VAL A 201 13.21 28.87 -27.05
N THR A 202 14.42 29.14 -27.57
CA THR A 202 14.71 29.24 -29.02
C THR A 202 14.90 27.86 -29.69
N GLY A 203 14.19 26.83 -29.23
CA GLY A 203 14.15 25.49 -29.84
C GLY A 203 12.99 25.38 -30.84
N PRO A 204 12.96 24.33 -31.70
CA PRO A 204 11.83 24.11 -32.59
C PRO A 204 10.55 24.08 -31.75
N LEU A 205 9.62 24.96 -32.11
CA LEU A 205 8.39 25.26 -31.40
C LEU A 205 7.77 23.97 -30.83
N VAL A 206 7.98 23.73 -29.53
CA VAL A 206 6.93 23.10 -28.72
C VAL A 206 5.68 23.91 -29.06
N PRO A 207 4.57 23.30 -29.51
CA PRO A 207 3.42 24.04 -29.97
C PRO A 207 3.11 25.08 -28.91
N THR A 208 3.21 26.34 -29.33
CA THR A 208 2.90 27.51 -28.53
C THR A 208 1.63 27.15 -27.81
N GLN A 209 1.69 26.98 -26.49
CA GLN A 209 0.49 26.79 -25.72
C GLN A 209 -0.40 27.96 -26.16
N PRO A 210 -1.56 27.69 -26.78
CA PRO A 210 -2.37 28.75 -27.33
C PRO A 210 -2.58 29.74 -26.19
N THR A 211 -2.20 30.99 -26.41
CA THR A 211 -2.59 32.08 -25.52
C THR A 211 -4.10 31.96 -25.47
N LEU A 212 -4.62 31.39 -24.38
CA LEU A 212 -6.04 31.14 -24.26
C LEU A 212 -6.67 32.52 -24.45
N PRO A 213 -7.57 32.69 -25.44
CA PRO A 213 -8.30 33.93 -25.55
C PRO A 213 -8.94 34.20 -24.17
N PRO A 214 -9.05 35.48 -23.76
CA PRO A 214 -9.73 35.80 -22.51
C PRO A 214 -11.06 35.02 -22.48
N PRO A 215 -11.36 34.33 -21.36
CA PRO A 215 -12.49 33.42 -21.30
C PRO A 215 -13.73 34.16 -21.78
N THR A 216 -14.32 33.66 -22.85
CA THR A 216 -15.53 34.28 -23.42
C THR A 216 -16.67 34.12 -22.43
N ASP A 217 -17.66 35.01 -22.47
CA ASP A 217 -18.83 34.93 -21.59
C ASP A 217 -19.52 33.56 -21.65
N ALA A 218 -19.46 32.89 -22.81
CA ALA A 218 -19.96 31.53 -22.99
C ALA A 218 -19.19 30.47 -22.16
N VAL A 219 -17.86 30.60 -22.04
CA VAL A 219 -17.05 29.72 -21.19
C VAL A 219 -17.35 29.97 -19.73
N ILE A 220 -17.54 31.23 -19.34
CA ILE A 220 -17.88 31.61 -17.97
C ILE A 220 -19.26 31.06 -17.58
N GLU A 221 -20.26 31.19 -18.44
CA GLU A 221 -21.60 30.62 -18.20
C GLU A 221 -21.58 29.09 -18.16
N SER A 222 -20.82 28.43 -19.05
CA SER A 222 -20.64 26.98 -18.99
C SER A 222 -20.00 26.52 -17.69
N LEU A 223 -18.99 27.24 -17.18
CA LEU A 223 -18.36 26.94 -15.91
C LEU A 223 -19.32 27.15 -14.73
N LYS A 224 -20.17 28.18 -14.74
CA LYS A 224 -21.20 28.37 -13.71
C LYS A 224 -22.18 27.20 -13.67
N VAL A 225 -22.64 26.73 -14.83
CA VAL A 225 -23.51 25.55 -14.93
C VAL A 225 -22.82 24.31 -14.38
N GLN A 226 -21.55 24.09 -14.73
CA GLN A 226 -20.77 22.97 -14.20
C GLN A 226 -20.59 23.04 -12.68
N VAL A 227 -20.36 24.23 -12.12
CA VAL A 227 -20.27 24.43 -10.67
C VAL A 227 -21.60 24.10 -9.98
N GLU A 228 -22.74 24.49 -10.57
CA GLU A 228 -24.05 24.20 -9.99
C GLU A 228 -24.40 22.71 -10.07
N ILE A 229 -24.03 22.03 -11.17
CA ILE A 229 -24.15 20.57 -11.29
C ILE A 229 -23.32 19.89 -10.20
N LEU A 230 -22.03 20.25 -10.06
CA LEU A 230 -21.16 19.68 -9.04
C LEU A 230 -21.67 19.94 -7.62
N ARG A 231 -22.28 21.10 -7.38
CA ARG A 231 -22.91 21.43 -6.10
C ARG A 231 -24.12 20.54 -5.83
N SER A 232 -24.97 20.32 -6.82
CA SER A 232 -26.12 19.41 -6.73
C SER A 232 -25.67 17.95 -6.48
N GLU A 233 -24.66 17.48 -7.21
CA GLU A 233 -24.09 16.14 -7.02
C GLU A 233 -23.49 15.97 -5.62
N LEU A 234 -22.78 16.99 -5.11
CA LEU A 234 -22.23 16.97 -3.75
C LEU A 234 -23.34 16.90 -2.69
N GLN A 235 -24.43 17.66 -2.87
CA GLN A 235 -25.58 17.61 -1.96
C GLN A 235 -26.26 16.23 -1.98
N GLN A 236 -26.41 15.63 -3.16
CA GLN A 236 -26.97 14.28 -3.28
C GLN A 236 -26.07 13.24 -2.62
N ALA A 237 -24.75 13.31 -2.83
CA ALA A 237 -23.80 12.42 -2.19
C ALA A 237 -23.84 12.55 -0.65
N GLN A 238 -23.96 13.78 -0.13
CA GLN A 238 -24.10 14.01 1.31
C GLN A 238 -25.38 13.39 1.88
N ALA A 239 -26.51 13.46 1.16
CA ALA A 239 -27.76 12.83 1.57
C ALA A 239 -27.62 11.29 1.62
N THR A 240 -27.02 10.68 0.60
CA THR A 240 -26.77 9.23 0.56
C THR A 240 -25.86 8.78 1.69
N VAL A 241 -24.81 9.55 2.01
CA VAL A 241 -23.91 9.23 3.14
C VAL A 241 -24.65 9.35 4.47
N ALA A 242 -25.53 10.33 4.64
CA ALA A 242 -26.33 10.48 5.85
C ALA A 242 -27.30 9.30 6.04
N GLU A 243 -27.94 8.83 4.96
CA GLU A 243 -28.80 7.65 4.98
C GLU A 243 -28.01 6.37 5.32
N ALA A 244 -26.86 6.15 4.69
CA ALA A 244 -25.99 5.03 4.99
C ALA A 244 -25.49 5.04 6.45
N ALA A 245 -25.17 6.22 6.99
CA ALA A 245 -24.78 6.39 8.39
C ALA A 245 -25.93 6.07 9.35
N ALA A 246 -27.17 6.43 9.01
CA ALA A 246 -28.35 6.04 9.79
C ALA A 246 -28.56 4.52 9.77
N GLY A 247 -28.41 3.88 8.60
CA GLY A 247 -28.49 2.42 8.47
C GLY A 247 -27.43 1.69 9.29
N LEU A 248 -26.19 2.17 9.28
CA LEU A 248 -25.10 1.59 10.08
C LEU A 248 -25.38 1.68 11.59
N ARG A 249 -25.95 2.80 12.05
CA ARG A 249 -26.35 2.96 13.46
C ARG A 249 -27.45 1.97 13.85
N ALA A 250 -28.46 1.80 12.99
CA ALA A 250 -29.54 0.83 13.23
C ALA A 250 -28.98 -0.60 13.33
N LEU A 251 -28.12 -1.00 12.40
CA LEU A 251 -27.48 -2.31 12.42
C LEU A 251 -26.62 -2.52 13.67
N THR A 252 -25.91 -1.47 14.11
CA THR A 252 -25.09 -1.53 15.34
C THR A 252 -25.96 -1.80 16.56
N VAL A 253 -27.13 -1.15 16.67
CA VAL A 253 -28.08 -1.38 17.77
C VAL A 253 -28.61 -2.82 17.73
N GLU A 254 -28.91 -3.34 16.55
CA GLU A 254 -29.40 -4.72 16.40
C GLU A 254 -28.34 -5.76 16.80
N VAL A 255 -27.09 -5.57 16.36
CA VAL A 255 -25.97 -6.45 16.77
C VAL A 255 -25.76 -6.41 18.29
N GLN A 256 -25.88 -5.23 18.93
CA GLN A 256 -25.80 -5.12 20.39
C GLN A 256 -26.95 -5.86 21.09
N ALA A 257 -28.17 -5.76 20.56
CA ALA A 257 -29.32 -6.50 21.09
C ALA A 257 -29.14 -8.02 20.96
N GLN A 258 -28.68 -8.50 19.80
CA GLN A 258 -28.37 -9.91 19.58
C GLN A 258 -27.26 -10.41 20.51
N ARG A 259 -26.24 -9.59 20.75
CA ARG A 259 -25.16 -9.92 21.69
C ARG A 259 -25.69 -10.09 23.12
N ALA A 260 -26.54 -9.17 23.58
CA ALA A 260 -27.16 -9.26 24.90
C ALA A 260 -28.04 -10.52 25.05
N ALA A 261 -28.77 -10.90 24.01
CA ALA A 261 -29.56 -12.14 24.01
C ALA A 261 -28.67 -13.39 24.10
N LEU A 262 -27.54 -13.43 23.36
CA LEU A 262 -26.58 -14.53 23.43
C LEU A 262 -25.94 -14.64 24.82
N ASP A 263 -25.55 -13.52 25.42
CA ASP A 263 -24.97 -13.50 26.76
C ASP A 263 -25.99 -14.00 27.81
N SER A 264 -27.28 -13.64 27.66
CA SER A 264 -28.36 -14.19 28.50
C SER A 264 -28.53 -15.70 28.32
N MET A 265 -28.47 -16.22 27.09
CA MET A 265 -28.56 -17.68 26.84
C MET A 265 -27.38 -18.43 27.46
N ASN A 266 -26.17 -17.87 27.36
CA ASN A 266 -24.98 -18.46 27.98
C ASN A 266 -25.10 -18.52 29.51
N ALA A 267 -25.68 -17.49 30.15
CA ALA A 267 -25.92 -17.51 31.59
C ALA A 267 -26.86 -18.67 32.01
N VAL A 268 -27.96 -18.87 31.27
CA VAL A 268 -28.88 -19.99 31.52
C VAL A 268 -28.18 -21.34 31.33
N LEU A 269 -27.34 -21.47 30.30
CA LEU A 269 -26.61 -22.72 30.06
C LEU A 269 -25.65 -23.05 31.22
N ILE A 270 -24.94 -22.04 31.75
CA ILE A 270 -24.05 -22.20 32.91
C ILE A 270 -24.84 -22.63 34.14
N GLU A 271 -26.01 -22.03 34.39
CA GLU A 271 -26.89 -22.41 35.51
C GLU A 271 -27.35 -23.87 35.40
N GLN A 272 -27.80 -24.29 34.20
CA GLN A 272 -28.23 -25.67 33.93
C GLN A 272 -27.07 -26.67 34.11
N GLN A 273 -25.86 -26.33 33.65
CA GLN A 273 -24.68 -27.16 33.86
C GLN A 273 -24.35 -27.30 35.36
N GLY A 274 -24.49 -26.22 36.14
CA GLY A 274 -24.34 -26.24 37.59
C GLY A 274 -25.33 -27.18 38.28
N LEU A 275 -26.61 -27.13 37.89
CA LEU A 275 -27.65 -28.03 38.41
C LEU A 275 -27.37 -29.50 38.09
N VAL A 276 -26.93 -29.80 36.86
CA VAL A 276 -26.52 -31.16 36.46
C VAL A 276 -25.34 -31.64 37.31
N GLY A 277 -24.33 -30.80 37.54
CA GLY A 277 -23.19 -31.13 38.41
C GLY A 277 -23.61 -31.40 39.87
N GLN A 278 -24.60 -30.67 40.39
CA GLN A 278 -25.16 -30.93 41.73
C GLN A 278 -25.90 -32.27 41.79
N LEU A 279 -26.65 -32.65 40.75
CA LEU A 279 -27.32 -33.94 40.69
C LEU A 279 -26.32 -35.10 40.63
N GLN A 280 -25.22 -34.93 39.91
CA GLN A 280 -24.14 -35.94 39.81
C GLN A 280 -23.33 -36.11 41.10
N SER A 281 -23.27 -35.10 41.96
CA SER A 281 -22.50 -35.13 43.21
C SER A 281 -23.31 -35.56 44.44
N ARG A 282 -24.60 -35.83 44.29
CA ARG A 282 -25.42 -36.37 45.40
C ARG A 282 -24.92 -37.76 45.79
N PRO A 283 -24.51 -37.98 47.06
CA PRO A 283 -24.09 -39.30 47.51
C PRO A 283 -25.25 -40.28 47.37
N VAL A 284 -24.99 -41.44 46.78
CA VAL A 284 -25.96 -42.52 46.72
C VAL A 284 -26.26 -42.93 48.17
N PRO A 285 -27.54 -42.96 48.60
CA PRO A 285 -27.90 -43.39 49.95
C PRO A 285 -27.29 -44.76 50.25
N THR A 286 -26.63 -44.86 51.40
CA THR A 286 -25.99 -46.10 51.87
C THR A 286 -27.05 -47.20 51.93
N GLY A 287 -27.00 -48.17 51.01
CA GLY A 287 -27.98 -49.25 50.88
C GLY A 287 -28.59 -49.44 49.48
N CYS A 288 -28.50 -48.47 48.58
CA CYS A 288 -29.01 -48.64 47.20
C CYS A 288 -27.87 -49.05 46.25
N ARG A 289 -27.98 -50.24 45.63
CA ARG A 289 -27.10 -50.66 44.51
C ARG A 289 -27.60 -50.04 43.21
N VAL A 290 -26.82 -49.15 42.61
CA VAL A 290 -27.12 -48.60 41.28
C VAL A 290 -26.68 -49.62 40.22
N SER A 291 -27.63 -50.26 39.54
CA SER A 291 -27.34 -51.05 38.35
C SER A 291 -27.04 -50.12 37.19
N LEU A 292 -25.89 -50.28 36.53
CA LEU A 292 -25.42 -49.42 35.44
C LEU A 292 -26.27 -49.49 34.16
N PHE A 293 -27.27 -50.37 34.11
CA PHE A 293 -28.19 -50.51 33.00
C PHE A 293 -29.64 -50.53 33.51
N GLY A 294 -30.36 -49.42 33.33
CA GLY A 294 -31.81 -49.40 33.46
C GLY A 294 -32.31 -48.71 34.72
N ILE A 295 -33.00 -47.59 34.50
CA ILE A 295 -33.64 -46.71 35.47
C ILE A 295 -34.74 -47.48 36.22
N ARG A 296 -34.37 -48.19 37.27
CA ARG A 296 -35.23 -48.63 38.39
C ARG A 296 -34.33 -49.15 39.50
N GLY A 297 -33.85 -48.24 40.34
CA GLY A 297 -33.23 -48.62 41.61
C GLY A 297 -34.32 -48.99 42.60
N ASN A 298 -34.43 -50.27 42.97
CA ASN A 298 -35.16 -50.66 44.16
C ASN A 298 -34.23 -50.38 45.36
N CYS A 299 -34.63 -49.44 46.21
CA CYS A 299 -34.03 -49.29 47.52
C CYS A 299 -34.83 -50.16 48.50
N GLU A 300 -34.23 -51.23 49.00
CA GLU A 300 -34.80 -52.01 50.10
C GLU A 300 -34.67 -51.19 51.38
N VAL A 301 -35.81 -50.83 51.96
CA VAL A 301 -35.90 -50.23 53.29
C VAL A 301 -35.87 -51.39 54.28
N ASN A 302 -34.77 -51.51 55.05
CA ASN A 302 -34.76 -52.32 56.27
C ASN A 302 -35.44 -51.57 57.41
#